data_AF-A0A7W1R0F1-F1
#
_entry.id   AF-A0A7W1R0F1-F1
#
_cell.length_a   1.000
_cell.length_b   1.000
_cell.length_c   1.000
_cell.angle_alpha   90.00
_cell.angle_beta   90.00
_cell.angle_gamma   90.00
#
_symmetry.space_group_name_H-M   'P 1'
#
loop_
_entity.id
_entity.type
_entity.pdbx_description
1 polymer ?
#
loop_
_entity_poly.entity_id
_entity_poly.type
_entity_poly.pdbx_seq_one_letter_code
_entity_poly.pdbx_strand_id
1 'polypeptide(L)'
;MQSPPLCSLCSLRQSSGLRPGASTASSHREAPLISEDPVADNTDVYAFVSPDRRDTVTIVANYIPLEEPAGGPNFHAFGEGVLYELKIDNTGDGKEDISYQFRFRTETRNPDTRRSR
;
A
#
# COMPACT_ATOMS: atom_id res chain seq x y z
N MET A 1 40.57 55.62 20.50
CA MET A 1 40.16 55.12 19.17
C MET A 1 41.15 54.02 18.77
N GLN A 2 40.84 52.76 19.11
CA GLN A 2 41.49 51.55 18.62
C GLN A 2 40.57 50.36 18.95
N SER A 3 40.31 49.56 17.93
CA SER A 3 39.18 48.64 17.74
C SER A 3 39.30 47.32 18.49
N PRO A 4 38.20 46.62 18.84
CA PRO A 4 38.25 45.23 19.30
C PRO A 4 38.33 44.22 18.12
N PRO A 5 38.80 42.98 18.32
CA PRO A 5 38.90 41.98 17.26
C PRO A 5 37.53 41.37 16.93
N LEU A 6 37.28 41.22 15.64
CA LEU A 6 36.07 40.62 15.05
C LEU A 6 36.03 39.12 15.35
N CYS A 7 35.08 38.71 16.18
CA CYS A 7 34.69 37.31 16.31
C CYS A 7 33.86 36.95 15.06
N SER A 8 34.46 36.18 14.15
CA SER A 8 33.85 35.75 12.89
C SER A 8 32.71 34.78 13.17
N LEU A 9 31.46 35.24 13.01
CA LEU A 9 30.27 34.39 12.98
C LEU A 9 30.29 33.52 11.71
N CYS A 10 30.68 32.27 11.88
CA CYS A 10 30.47 31.23 10.87
C CYS A 10 28.95 30.96 10.78
N SER A 11 28.30 31.44 9.73
CA SER A 11 26.88 31.18 9.47
C SER A 11 26.68 29.69 9.15
N LEU A 12 26.10 28.96 10.10
CA LEU A 12 25.66 27.59 9.89
C LEU A 12 24.41 27.63 8.99
N ARG A 13 24.59 27.41 7.68
CA ARG A 13 23.48 27.12 6.77
C ARG A 13 22.88 25.78 7.17
N GLN A 14 21.76 25.81 7.89
CA GLN A 14 20.91 24.65 8.06
C GLN A 14 20.29 24.32 6.71
N SER A 15 20.82 23.30 6.04
CA SER A 15 20.10 22.61 4.99
C SER A 15 18.92 21.89 5.64
N SER A 16 17.73 22.47 5.49
CA SER A 16 16.47 21.82 5.81
C SER A 16 16.34 20.55 4.96
N GLY A 17 16.83 19.44 5.49
CA GLY A 17 16.58 18.13 4.91
C GLY A 17 15.09 17.82 5.03
N LEU A 18 14.47 17.41 3.93
CA LEU A 18 13.15 16.78 3.94
C LEU A 18 13.21 15.60 4.92
N ARG A 19 12.61 15.78 6.10
CA ARG A 19 12.36 14.67 7.03
C ARG A 19 11.04 14.04 6.59
N PRO A 20 10.98 12.73 6.33
CA PRO A 20 9.69 12.07 6.09
C PRO A 20 8.76 12.39 7.26
N GLY A 21 7.56 12.91 6.95
CA GLY A 21 6.52 13.12 7.94
C GLY A 21 6.19 11.80 8.64
N ALA A 22 5.74 11.88 9.89
CA ALA A 22 5.33 10.69 10.64
C ALA A 22 4.18 9.99 9.89
N SER A 23 4.48 8.86 9.24
CA SER A 23 3.47 8.03 8.58
C SER A 23 2.78 7.16 9.62
N THR A 24 1.47 7.23 9.72
CA THR A 24 0.66 6.28 10.48
C THR A 24 0.54 4.98 9.68
N ALA A 25 1.50 4.06 9.83
CA ALA A 25 1.34 2.70 9.33
C ALA A 25 0.44 1.90 10.29
N SER A 26 -0.60 1.25 9.75
CA SER A 26 -1.52 0.41 10.55
C SER A 26 -0.92 -0.98 10.81
N SER A 27 -1.19 -1.52 12.00
CA SER A 27 -0.94 -2.92 12.36
C SER A 27 -1.86 -3.83 11.53
N HIS A 28 -1.27 -4.91 11.02
CA HIS A 28 -1.75 -5.75 9.94
C HIS A 28 -3.05 -6.53 10.21
N ARG A 29 -3.41 -6.76 11.47
CA ARG A 29 -4.61 -7.55 11.84
C ARG A 29 -5.46 -6.90 12.94
N GLU A 30 -5.11 -5.68 13.36
CA GLU A 30 -5.74 -5.00 14.50
C GLU A 30 -6.64 -3.82 14.10
N ALA A 31 -6.84 -3.59 12.79
CA ALA A 31 -7.90 -2.69 12.33
C ALA A 31 -9.26 -3.41 12.54
N PRO A 32 -10.16 -2.89 13.40
CA PRO A 32 -11.40 -3.59 13.79
C PRO A 32 -12.29 -4.01 12.61
N LEU A 33 -12.22 -3.27 11.50
CA LEU A 33 -13.06 -3.48 10.31
C LEU A 33 -12.59 -4.64 9.42
N ILE A 34 -11.31 -5.04 9.46
CA ILE A 34 -10.81 -6.15 8.64
C ILE A 34 -11.20 -7.51 9.25
N SER A 35 -11.45 -7.58 10.56
CA SER A 35 -12.02 -8.78 11.17
C SER A 35 -13.47 -9.03 10.73
N GLU A 36 -14.18 -7.99 10.29
CA GLU A 36 -15.57 -8.07 9.80
C GLU A 36 -15.64 -8.30 8.28
N ASP A 37 -14.61 -7.91 7.54
CA ASP A 37 -14.47 -8.16 6.09
C ASP A 37 -13.11 -8.82 5.76
N PRO A 38 -12.98 -10.14 5.98
CA PRO A 38 -11.72 -10.86 5.78
C PRO A 38 -11.26 -10.89 4.32
N VAL A 39 -12.14 -10.62 3.34
CA VAL A 39 -11.75 -10.55 1.92
C VAL A 39 -11.19 -9.18 1.55
N ALA A 40 -11.34 -8.16 2.41
CA ALA A 40 -10.67 -6.87 2.30
C ALA A 40 -9.28 -6.85 2.97
N ASP A 41 -8.87 -7.94 3.60
CA ASP A 41 -7.59 -8.04 4.29
C ASP A 41 -6.41 -7.99 3.31
N ASN A 42 -5.57 -6.95 3.43
CA ASN A 42 -4.33 -6.81 2.67
C ASN A 42 -3.22 -7.50 3.46
N THR A 43 -2.72 -8.63 2.95
CA THR A 43 -1.75 -9.46 3.67
C THR A 43 -0.32 -8.96 3.55
N ASP A 44 0.07 -8.35 2.44
CA ASP A 44 1.40 -7.75 2.28
C ASP A 44 1.41 -6.76 1.10
N VAL A 45 2.22 -5.71 1.20
CA VAL A 45 2.55 -4.84 0.07
C VAL A 45 4.07 -4.81 -0.13
N TYR A 46 4.49 -5.10 -1.36
CA TYR A 46 5.88 -5.01 -1.79
C TYR A 46 6.02 -3.89 -2.81
N ALA A 47 7.05 -3.05 -2.67
CA ALA A 47 7.39 -2.02 -3.63
C ALA A 47 8.89 -2.04 -3.89
N PHE A 48 9.28 -2.12 -5.16
CA PHE A 48 10.68 -2.16 -5.57
C PHE A 48 10.88 -1.50 -6.94
N VAL A 49 12.08 -0.98 -7.19
CA VAL A 49 12.46 -0.45 -8.51
C VAL A 49 12.39 -1.57 -9.54
N SER A 50 11.64 -1.37 -10.62
CA SER A 50 11.41 -2.43 -11.60
C SER A 50 12.74 -2.85 -12.26
N PRO A 51 13.07 -4.15 -12.29
CA PRO A 51 14.36 -4.62 -12.79
C PRO A 51 14.55 -4.40 -14.30
N ASP A 52 13.46 -4.38 -15.04
CA ASP A 52 13.37 -4.15 -16.49
C ASP A 52 13.29 -2.65 -16.86
N ARG A 53 12.75 -1.81 -15.98
CA ARG A 53 12.65 -0.35 -16.14
C ARG A 53 12.95 0.39 -14.84
N ARG A 54 14.21 0.77 -14.68
CA ARG A 54 14.75 1.34 -13.43
C ARG A 54 14.25 2.74 -13.07
N ASP A 55 13.56 3.40 -13.98
CA ASP A 55 12.85 4.67 -13.79
C ASP A 55 11.42 4.48 -13.25
N THR A 56 11.00 3.23 -13.03
CA THR A 56 9.65 2.88 -12.54
C THR A 56 9.72 2.08 -11.23
N VAL A 57 8.61 2.11 -10.49
CA VAL A 57 8.41 1.27 -9.30
C VAL A 57 7.35 0.22 -9.64
N THR A 58 7.64 -1.04 -9.32
CA THR A 58 6.67 -2.13 -9.32
C THR A 58 6.10 -2.26 -7.92
N ILE A 59 4.77 -2.31 -7.84
CA ILE A 59 4.02 -2.52 -6.59
C ILE A 59 3.24 -3.82 -6.72
N VAL A 60 3.34 -4.68 -5.71
CA VAL A 60 2.57 -5.92 -5.56
C VAL A 60 1.81 -5.84 -4.25
N ALA A 61 0.51 -6.08 -4.30
CA ALA A 61 -0.33 -6.11 -3.11
C ALA A 61 -1.06 -7.45 -3.03
N ASN A 62 -0.87 -8.13 -1.91
CA ASN A 62 -1.51 -9.40 -1.62
C ASN A 62 -2.76 -9.15 -0.80
N TYR A 63 -3.83 -9.84 -1.15
CA TYR A 63 -5.09 -9.83 -0.42
C TYR A 63 -5.52 -11.28 -0.26
N ILE A 64 -6.26 -11.56 0.83
CA ILE A 64 -6.67 -12.90 1.24
C ILE A 64 -5.46 -13.71 1.76
N PRO A 65 -5.57 -14.37 2.93
CA PRO A 65 -4.48 -15.12 3.53
C PRO A 65 -4.19 -16.43 2.80
N LEU A 66 -3.21 -17.17 3.32
CA LEU A 66 -2.75 -18.45 2.79
C LEU A 66 -3.91 -19.38 2.43
N GLU A 67 -3.87 -19.88 1.20
CA GLU A 67 -4.79 -20.86 0.66
C GLU A 67 -4.04 -22.17 0.38
N GLU A 68 -4.35 -23.22 1.16
CA GLU A 68 -3.67 -24.50 1.00
C GLU A 68 -4.13 -25.22 -0.28
N PRO A 69 -3.21 -25.71 -1.14
CA PRO A 69 -3.56 -26.40 -2.38
C PRO A 69 -4.44 -27.65 -2.19
N ALA A 70 -4.34 -28.30 -1.02
CA ALA A 70 -5.15 -29.47 -0.66
C ALA A 70 -6.57 -29.11 -0.20
N GLY A 71 -6.89 -27.83 -0.01
CA GLY A 71 -8.18 -27.32 0.45
C GLY A 71 -9.29 -27.25 -0.60
N GLY A 72 -9.04 -27.76 -1.81
CA GLY A 72 -10.05 -27.79 -2.88
C GLY A 72 -11.34 -28.52 -2.45
N PRO A 73 -12.50 -28.18 -3.02
CA PRO A 73 -12.73 -27.30 -4.18
C PRO A 73 -13.06 -25.84 -3.84
N ASN A 74 -13.07 -25.47 -2.56
CA ASN A 74 -13.54 -24.16 -2.10
C ASN A 74 -12.34 -23.24 -1.86
N PHE A 75 -12.11 -22.36 -2.82
CA PHE A 75 -11.09 -21.32 -2.71
C PHE A 75 -11.73 -19.95 -2.39
N HIS A 76 -10.98 -19.08 -1.74
CA HIS A 76 -11.37 -17.72 -1.44
C HIS A 76 -11.48 -16.90 -2.74
N ALA A 77 -12.57 -16.17 -2.87
CA ALA A 77 -12.77 -15.21 -3.96
C ALA A 77 -12.52 -13.79 -3.45
N PHE A 78 -12.12 -12.90 -4.37
CA PHE A 78 -12.14 -11.47 -4.09
C PHE A 78 -13.57 -11.00 -3.79
N GLY A 79 -13.71 -10.05 -2.87
CA GLY A 79 -15.00 -9.50 -2.51
C GLY A 79 -15.56 -8.63 -3.63
N GLU A 80 -16.78 -8.93 -4.10
CA GLU A 80 -17.44 -8.11 -5.14
C GLU A 80 -17.92 -6.74 -4.62
N GLY A 81 -18.14 -6.64 -3.30
CA GLY A 81 -18.50 -5.40 -2.62
C GLY A 81 -17.31 -4.52 -2.25
N VAL A 82 -16.08 -5.02 -2.40
CA VAL A 82 -14.86 -4.37 -1.89
C VAL A 82 -14.27 -3.45 -2.96
N LEU A 83 -13.82 -2.27 -2.52
CA LEU A 83 -12.97 -1.37 -3.31
C LEU A 83 -11.54 -1.53 -2.81
N TYR A 84 -10.69 -2.13 -3.63
CA TYR A 84 -9.27 -2.28 -3.32
C TYR A 84 -8.53 -1.06 -3.84
N GLU A 85 -7.78 -0.36 -2.98
CA GLU A 85 -7.05 0.85 -3.35
C GLU A 85 -5.56 0.75 -3.01
N LEU A 86 -4.72 1.24 -3.92
CA LEU A 86 -3.31 1.57 -3.65
C LEU A 86 -3.16 3.08 -3.78
N LYS A 87 -2.91 3.73 -2.65
CA LYS A 87 -2.71 5.17 -2.55
C LYS A 87 -1.22 5.48 -2.46
N ILE A 88 -0.74 6.34 -3.35
CA ILE A 88 0.67 6.68 -3.48
C ILE A 88 0.83 8.17 -3.23
N ASP A 89 1.58 8.49 -2.17
CA ASP A 89 2.15 9.81 -1.93
C ASP A 89 3.59 9.80 -2.47
N ASN A 90 3.87 10.62 -3.49
CA ASN A 90 5.21 10.78 -4.04
C ASN A 90 5.83 12.15 -3.73
N THR A 91 5.13 12.99 -2.96
CA THR A 91 5.60 14.30 -2.52
C THR A 91 6.01 14.33 -1.04
N GLY A 92 5.56 13.37 -0.25
CA GLY A 92 5.89 13.17 1.16
C GLY A 92 5.03 13.99 2.13
N ASP A 93 3.86 14.48 1.71
CA ASP A 93 2.96 15.28 2.54
C ASP A 93 1.90 14.47 3.30
N GLY A 94 1.87 13.15 3.09
CA GLY A 94 0.92 12.21 3.68
C GLY A 94 -0.44 12.17 2.98
N LYS A 95 -0.58 12.77 1.81
CA LYS A 95 -1.78 12.73 0.97
C LYS A 95 -1.48 12.01 -0.33
N GLU A 96 -2.48 11.31 -0.86
CA GLU A 96 -2.31 10.59 -2.11
C GLU A 96 -2.18 11.56 -3.31
N ASP A 97 -1.14 11.37 -4.11
CA ASP A 97 -0.96 11.99 -5.43
C ASP A 97 -1.56 11.10 -6.54
N ILE A 98 -1.47 9.79 -6.35
CA ILE A 98 -1.93 8.77 -7.32
C ILE A 98 -2.70 7.69 -6.57
N SER A 99 -3.87 7.32 -7.11
CA SER A 99 -4.70 6.24 -6.59
C SER A 99 -5.00 5.21 -7.67
N TYR A 100 -4.64 3.95 -7.42
CA TYR A 100 -5.08 2.81 -8.22
C TYR A 100 -6.24 2.13 -7.51
N GLN A 101 -7.34 1.90 -8.24
CA GLN A 101 -8.56 1.32 -7.69
C GLN A 101 -8.98 0.08 -8.48
N PHE A 102 -9.34 -0.98 -7.76
CA PHE A 102 -9.75 -2.26 -8.33
C PHE A 102 -11.08 -2.71 -7.73
N ARG A 103 -11.94 -3.25 -8.58
CA ARG A 103 -13.16 -3.96 -8.20
C ARG A 103 -13.23 -5.26 -8.96
N PHE A 104 -13.55 -6.34 -8.26
CA PHE A 104 -13.67 -7.66 -8.85
C PHE A 104 -15.15 -8.04 -9.00
N ARG A 105 -15.42 -8.88 -10.00
CA ARG A 105 -16.74 -9.49 -10.24
C ARG A 105 -16.54 -10.97 -10.53
N THR A 106 -17.32 -11.83 -9.91
CA THR A 106 -17.30 -13.26 -10.15
C THR A 106 -18.26 -13.59 -11.26
N GLU A 107 -17.76 -14.26 -12.29
CA GLU A 107 -18.60 -14.76 -13.38
C GLU A 107 -18.63 -16.29 -13.35
N THR A 108 -19.83 -16.86 -13.45
CA THR A 108 -19.97 -18.31 -13.59
C THR A 108 -19.69 -18.69 -15.05
N ARG A 109 -18.55 -19.35 -15.28
CA ARG A 109 -18.11 -19.74 -16.64
C ARG A 109 -19.03 -20.76 -17.31
N ASN A 110 -19.72 -21.61 -16.54
CA ASN A 110 -20.71 -22.56 -17.06
C ASN A 110 -22.01 -22.49 -16.22
N PRO A 111 -23.11 -21.94 -16.76
CA PRO A 111 -24.37 -21.86 -16.02
C PRO A 111 -25.01 -23.24 -15.75
N ASP A 112 -24.66 -24.26 -16.52
CA ASP A 112 -25.27 -25.60 -16.40
C ASP A 112 -24.72 -26.41 -15.22
N THR A 113 -23.57 -26.03 -14.64
CA THR A 113 -23.01 -26.68 -13.45
C THR A 113 -23.82 -26.45 -12.16
N ARG A 114 -24.85 -25.59 -12.15
CA ARG A 114 -25.73 -25.34 -10.99
C ARG A 114 -27.16 -25.89 -11.13
N ARG A 115 -27.47 -26.69 -12.15
CA ARG A 115 -28.79 -27.35 -12.27
C ARG A 115 -28.77 -28.77 -11.71
N SER A 116 -28.94 -28.87 -10.38
CA SER A 116 -29.44 -30.07 -9.71
C SER A 116 -29.80 -29.73 -8.27
N ARG A 117 -31.07 -29.37 -8.05
CA ARG A 117 -31.90 -29.76 -6.89
C ARG A 117 -33.33 -29.33 -7.12
#